data_AF-A0AAU8RRV9-F1
#
_entry.id   AF-A0AAU8RRV9-F1
#
_cell.length_a   1.000
_cell.length_b   1.000
_cell.length_c   1.000
_cell.angle_alpha   90.00
_cell.angle_beta   90.00
_cell.angle_gamma   90.00
#
_symmetry.space_group_name_H-M   'P 1'
#
loop_
_entity.id
_entity.type
_entity.pdbx_description
1 polymer ?
#
loop_
_entity_poly.entity_id
_entity_poly.type
_entity_poly.pdbx_seq_one_letter_code
_entity_poly.pdbx_strand_id
1 'polypeptide(L)'
;MKVISARQVWHDALHENRASALAVAAEQAALGKKGGSGDVKIMVMLENHDGKEVCKVYEVRKEGVQETRPGRRLTNDRCAHMLTAGLVIQAIDSLPKSLRHLGHFLYSPVASGNDLSISHGLVWLGSGLEALTDRKKQRAYWMAMAALQSHKILVHGGEAMGPGAVCMFVEDRTGEKMNPQNWARDWQEVWDALCAQVDKLDKQALKPVARVVERLRERNDETQEIAA
;
A
#
# COMPACT_ATOMS: atom_id res chain seq x y z
N MET A 1 -4.70 -14.45 4.98
CA MET A 1 -4.63 -13.54 3.79
C MET A 1 -4.77 -14.40 2.54
N LYS A 2 -5.62 -14.04 1.59
CA LYS A 2 -5.65 -14.71 0.28
C LYS A 2 -4.50 -14.13 -0.56
N VAL A 3 -3.47 -14.92 -0.82
CA VAL A 3 -2.27 -14.49 -1.55
C VAL A 3 -2.54 -14.57 -3.05
N ILE A 4 -3.01 -13.47 -3.64
CA ILE A 4 -3.45 -13.45 -5.05
C ILE A 4 -2.29 -13.19 -6.02
N SER A 5 -1.44 -12.19 -5.74
CA SER A 5 -0.28 -11.86 -6.58
C SER A 5 0.83 -11.16 -5.78
N ALA A 6 2.07 -11.22 -6.28
CA ALA A 6 3.22 -10.55 -5.65
C ALA A 6 3.04 -9.03 -5.51
N ARG A 7 2.37 -8.39 -6.49
CA ARG A 7 2.08 -6.95 -6.51
C ARG A 7 1.14 -6.55 -5.36
N GLN A 8 0.05 -7.29 -5.22
CA GLN A 8 -0.90 -7.06 -4.13
C GLN A 8 -0.24 -7.32 -2.77
N VAL A 9 0.55 -8.39 -2.66
CA VAL A 9 1.22 -8.76 -1.41
C VAL A 9 2.26 -7.73 -1.00
N TRP A 10 2.95 -7.10 -1.96
CA TRP A 10 3.84 -5.97 -1.68
C TRP A 10 3.08 -4.81 -1.06
N HIS A 11 1.97 -4.40 -1.67
CA HIS A 11 1.11 -3.34 -1.15
C HIS A 11 0.58 -3.68 0.26
N ASP A 12 0.01 -4.87 0.41
CA ASP A 12 -0.63 -5.32 1.66
C ASP A 12 0.37 -5.55 2.79
N ALA A 13 1.64 -5.85 2.49
CA ALA A 13 2.69 -5.94 3.51
C ALA A 13 3.06 -4.56 4.09
N LEU A 14 2.85 -3.48 3.33
CA LEU A 14 3.11 -2.11 3.74
C LEU A 14 1.84 -1.38 4.22
N HIS A 15 0.69 -2.05 4.16
CA HIS A 15 -0.61 -1.50 4.53
C HIS A 15 -1.37 -2.43 5.47
N GLU A 16 -1.56 -2.02 6.73
CA GLU A 16 -2.58 -2.64 7.57
C GLU A 16 -3.94 -2.01 7.23
N ASN A 17 -4.86 -2.78 6.65
CA ASN A 17 -6.23 -2.35 6.39
C ASN A 17 -7.02 -2.28 7.72
N ARG A 18 -6.76 -1.27 8.54
CA ARG A 18 -7.51 -0.98 9.75
C ARG A 18 -7.56 0.52 10.05
N ALA A 19 -8.72 0.97 10.52
CA ALA A 19 -8.86 2.22 11.23
C ALA A 19 -7.91 2.27 12.44
N SER A 20 -7.25 3.41 12.65
CA SER A 20 -6.34 3.61 13.78
C SER A 20 -7.04 3.34 15.12
N ALA A 21 -6.30 3.05 16.19
CA ALA A 21 -6.89 2.87 17.52
C ALA A 21 -7.72 4.10 17.95
N LEU A 22 -7.31 5.29 17.53
CA LEU A 22 -8.05 6.54 17.72
C LEU A 22 -9.31 6.61 16.88
N ALA A 23 -9.30 6.16 15.62
CA ALA A 23 -10.49 6.12 14.79
C ALA A 23 -11.55 5.14 15.36
N VAL A 24 -11.12 3.97 15.84
CA VAL A 24 -12.01 3.02 16.53
C VAL A 24 -12.50 3.59 17.87
N ALA A 25 -11.63 4.25 18.65
CA ALA A 25 -12.03 4.89 19.89
C ALA A 25 -13.00 6.07 19.66
N ALA A 26 -12.82 6.83 18.58
CA ALA A 26 -13.72 7.90 18.17
C ALA A 26 -15.09 7.35 17.75
N GLU A 27 -15.12 6.26 16.98
CA GLU A 27 -16.37 5.56 16.64
C GLU A 27 -17.06 5.00 17.88
N GLN A 28 -16.32 4.38 18.79
CA GLN A 28 -16.85 3.89 20.07
C GLN A 28 -17.37 5.03 20.95
N ALA A 29 -16.69 6.17 20.98
CA ALA A 29 -17.13 7.37 21.68
C ALA A 29 -18.39 7.98 21.05
N ALA A 30 -18.48 8.02 19.71
CA ALA A 30 -19.68 8.46 18.99
C ALA A 30 -20.88 7.54 19.25
N LEU A 31 -20.63 6.23 19.39
CA LEU A 31 -21.63 5.23 19.81
C LEU A 31 -21.95 5.28 21.32
N GLY A 32 -21.33 6.19 22.08
CA GLY A 32 -21.57 6.36 23.52
C GLY A 32 -21.00 5.25 24.41
N LYS A 33 -20.11 4.39 23.88
CA LYS A 33 -19.51 3.30 24.65
C LYS A 33 -18.53 3.84 25.68
N LYS A 34 -18.89 3.78 26.96
CA LYS A 34 -18.05 4.14 28.10
C LYS A 34 -17.66 2.89 28.91
N GLY A 35 -16.45 2.37 28.63
CA GLY A 35 -15.70 1.43 29.49
C GLY A 35 -15.97 -0.06 29.30
N GLY A 36 -14.95 -0.87 29.59
CA GLY A 36 -15.05 -2.34 29.73
C GLY A 36 -15.64 -2.77 31.07
N SER A 37 -15.86 -4.07 31.26
CA SER A 37 -16.37 -4.65 32.51
C SER A 37 -15.44 -4.34 33.69
N GLY A 38 -16.01 -3.95 34.83
CA GLY A 38 -15.23 -3.69 36.04
C GLY A 38 -16.09 -3.23 37.21
N ASP A 39 -15.48 -3.17 38.39
CA ASP A 39 -16.14 -2.72 39.61
C ASP A 39 -16.13 -1.18 39.65
N VAL A 40 -17.32 -0.59 39.67
CA VAL A 40 -17.50 0.86 39.70
C VAL A 40 -18.15 1.26 41.02
N LYS A 41 -17.63 2.31 41.64
CA LYS A 41 -18.19 2.89 42.86
C LYS A 41 -19.29 3.88 42.47
N ILE A 42 -20.53 3.54 42.78
CA ILE A 42 -21.69 4.42 42.61
C ILE A 42 -22.01 5.02 43.96
N MET A 43 -21.93 6.35 44.05
CA MET A 43 -22.41 7.08 45.23
C MET A 43 -23.88 7.38 45.08
N VAL A 44 -24.69 6.85 45.99
CA VAL A 44 -26.13 7.13 46.04
C VAL A 44 -26.37 8.00 47.27
N MET A 45 -26.95 9.17 47.04
CA MET A 45 -27.46 10.04 48.10
C MET A 45 -28.83 9.49 48.49
N LEU A 46 -28.96 9.01 49.72
CA LEU A 46 -30.21 8.49 50.26
C LEU A 46 -30.62 9.36 51.44
N GLU A 47 -31.89 9.73 51.48
CA GLU A 47 -32.46 10.37 52.66
C GLU A 47 -32.91 9.26 53.63
N ASN A 48 -32.36 9.24 54.84
CA ASN A 48 -32.82 8.30 55.86
C ASN A 48 -34.22 8.68 56.36
N HIS A 49 -34.89 7.78 57.06
CA HIS A 49 -36.24 7.97 57.63
C HIS A 49 -36.37 9.23 58.52
N ASP A 50 -35.25 9.79 58.99
CA ASP A 50 -35.18 11.03 59.78
C ASP A 50 -34.86 12.29 58.96
N GLY A 51 -34.96 12.25 57.63
CA GLY A 51 -34.78 13.42 56.75
C GLY A 51 -33.33 13.88 56.57
N LYS A 52 -32.34 13.05 56.95
CA LYS A 52 -30.91 13.34 56.76
C LYS A 52 -30.39 12.67 55.50
N GLU A 53 -29.79 13.46 54.62
CA GLU A 53 -29.07 12.97 53.45
C GLU A 53 -27.79 12.24 53.87
N VAL A 54 -27.69 10.96 53.52
CA VAL A 54 -26.53 10.12 53.77
C VAL A 54 -25.98 9.62 52.45
N CYS A 55 -24.69 9.84 52.23
CA CYS A 55 -23.98 9.32 51.07
C CYS A 55 -23.55 7.87 51.34
N LYS A 56 -24.06 6.92 50.56
CA LYS A 56 -23.55 5.53 50.56
C LYS A 56 -22.91 5.19 49.23
N VAL A 57 -21.70 4.66 49.33
CA VAL A 57 -20.93 4.18 48.18
C VAL A 57 -21.18 2.68 48.03
N TYR A 58 -21.71 2.28 46.89
CA TYR A 58 -21.90 0.88 46.54
C TYR A 58 -20.87 0.48 45.49
N GLU A 59 -20.21 -0.65 45.71
CA GLU A 59 -19.39 -1.30 44.68
C GLU A 59 -20.33 -2.12 43.80
N VAL A 60 -20.59 -1.64 42.60
CA VAL A 60 -21.44 -2.32 41.63
C VAL A 60 -20.55 -2.82 40.50
N ARG A 61 -20.56 -4.14 40.30
CA ARG A 61 -19.88 -4.75 39.15
C ARG A 61 -20.67 -4.43 37.89
N LYS A 62 -20.13 -3.57 37.03
CA LYS A 62 -20.74 -3.27 35.74
C LYS A 62 -20.40 -4.41 34.79
N GLU A 63 -21.40 -5.18 34.38
CA GLU A 63 -21.22 -6.16 33.30
C GLU A 63 -20.77 -5.43 32.03
N GLY A 64 -19.72 -5.96 31.41
CA GLY A 64 -19.26 -5.46 30.12
C GLY A 64 -20.34 -5.72 29.08
N VAL A 65 -20.48 -4.80 28.12
CA VAL A 65 -21.32 -5.06 26.94
C VAL A 65 -20.75 -6.29 26.25
N GLN A 66 -21.51 -7.39 26.23
CA GLN A 66 -21.13 -8.59 25.51
C GLN A 66 -21.18 -8.30 24.01
N GLU A 67 -20.02 -8.11 23.39
CA GLU A 67 -19.92 -7.96 21.94
C GLU A 67 -19.96 -9.36 21.29
N THR A 68 -20.84 -9.55 20.31
CA THR A 68 -20.83 -10.74 19.44
C THR A 68 -19.64 -10.76 18.48
N ARG A 69 -18.88 -9.66 18.40
CA ARG A 69 -17.58 -9.60 17.74
C ARG A 69 -16.47 -9.68 18.79
N PRO A 70 -15.47 -10.56 18.62
CA PRO A 70 -14.32 -10.56 19.51
C PRO A 70 -13.59 -9.23 19.39
N GLY A 71 -13.57 -8.43 20.47
CA GLY A 71 -12.73 -7.24 20.59
C GLY A 71 -11.25 -7.59 20.37
N ARG A 72 -10.44 -6.57 19.97
CA ARG A 72 -8.99 -6.51 19.58
C ARG A 72 -8.06 -7.69 19.94
N ARG A 73 -8.48 -8.93 19.76
CA ARG A 73 -7.67 -10.13 19.99
C ARG A 73 -6.72 -10.26 18.82
N LEU A 74 -5.48 -10.62 19.11
CA LEU A 74 -4.55 -11.14 18.13
C LEU A 74 -5.14 -12.48 17.65
N THR A 75 -5.98 -12.42 16.62
CA THR A 75 -6.50 -13.63 15.99
C THR A 75 -5.35 -14.37 15.31
N ASN A 76 -5.46 -15.69 15.19
CA ASN A 76 -4.47 -16.50 14.47
C ASN A 76 -4.23 -15.96 13.06
N ASP A 77 -5.29 -15.47 12.40
CA ASP A 77 -5.22 -14.83 11.09
C ASP A 77 -4.36 -13.57 11.08
N ARG A 78 -4.39 -12.78 12.16
CA ARG A 78 -3.56 -11.58 12.30
C ARG A 78 -2.10 -11.94 12.49
N CYS A 79 -1.80 -12.92 13.34
CA CYS A 79 -0.44 -13.42 13.51
C CYS A 79 0.10 -13.99 12.18
N ALA A 80 -0.73 -14.73 11.44
CA ALA A 80 -0.39 -15.23 10.12
C ALA A 80 -0.15 -14.10 9.09
N HIS A 81 -0.98 -13.06 9.12
CA HIS A 81 -0.80 -11.87 8.28
C HIS A 81 0.50 -11.12 8.60
N MET A 82 0.80 -10.88 9.88
CA MET A 82 2.03 -10.21 10.32
C MET A 82 3.28 -11.02 9.97
N LEU A 83 3.24 -12.35 10.13
CA LEU A 83 4.31 -13.22 9.68
C LEU A 83 4.52 -13.12 8.16
N THR A 84 3.42 -13.17 7.39
CA THR A 84 3.47 -13.03 5.93
C THR A 84 4.05 -11.70 5.51
N ALA A 85 3.58 -10.59 6.11
CA ALA A 85 4.09 -9.26 5.85
C ALA A 85 5.58 -9.14 6.19
N GLY A 86 6.03 -9.70 7.32
CA GLY A 86 7.45 -9.72 7.71
C GLY A 86 8.34 -10.44 6.69
N LEU A 87 7.90 -11.62 6.19
CA LEU A 87 8.63 -12.36 5.16
C LEU A 87 8.72 -11.58 3.84
N VAL A 88 7.65 -10.87 3.48
CA VAL A 88 7.61 -10.03 2.27
C VAL A 88 8.51 -8.80 2.43
N ILE A 89 8.46 -8.11 3.57
CA ILE A 89 9.33 -6.97 3.88
C ILE A 89 10.80 -7.42 3.82
N GLN A 90 11.14 -8.57 4.39
CA GLN A 90 12.49 -9.13 4.29
C GLN A 90 12.92 -9.38 2.84
N ALA A 91 12.00 -9.88 2.00
CA ALA A 91 12.27 -10.07 0.57
C ALA A 91 12.44 -8.74 -0.17
N ILE A 92 11.66 -7.72 0.16
CA ILE A 92 11.82 -6.35 -0.37
C ILE A 92 13.18 -5.77 0.07
N ASP A 93 13.58 -6.02 1.32
CA ASP A 93 14.86 -5.55 1.85
C ASP A 93 16.09 -6.24 1.25
N SER A 94 15.91 -7.40 0.61
CA SER A 94 16.97 -8.06 -0.17
C SER A 94 17.25 -7.38 -1.51
N LEU A 95 16.35 -6.52 -2.00
CA LEU A 95 16.53 -5.83 -3.27
C LEU A 95 17.56 -4.70 -3.19
N PRO A 96 18.29 -4.44 -4.29
CA PRO A 96 19.06 -3.22 -4.45
C PRO A 96 18.21 -1.98 -4.17
N LYS A 97 18.81 -0.96 -3.55
CA LYS A 97 18.09 0.25 -3.09
C LYS A 97 17.29 0.92 -4.20
N SER A 98 17.83 1.02 -5.41
CA SER A 98 17.15 1.60 -6.57
C SER A 98 15.90 0.83 -6.99
N LEU A 99 15.97 -0.51 -7.04
CA LEU A 99 14.81 -1.37 -7.33
C LEU A 99 13.77 -1.35 -6.20
N ARG A 100 14.21 -1.16 -4.96
CA ARG A 100 13.31 -1.00 -3.82
C ARG A 100 12.48 0.27 -3.95
N HIS A 101 13.12 1.40 -4.28
CA HIS A 101 12.42 2.66 -4.56
C HIS A 101 11.43 2.52 -5.71
N LEU A 102 11.78 1.77 -6.77
CA LEU A 102 10.84 1.44 -7.85
C LEU A 102 9.62 0.67 -7.36
N GLY A 103 9.83 -0.42 -6.61
CA GLY A 103 8.73 -1.19 -6.04
C GLY A 103 7.87 -0.37 -5.09
N HIS A 104 8.46 0.50 -4.27
CA HIS A 104 7.69 1.43 -3.42
C HIS A 104 6.91 2.45 -4.23
N PHE A 105 7.49 3.04 -5.27
CA PHE A 105 6.76 3.97 -6.14
C PHE A 105 5.53 3.29 -6.78
N LEU A 106 5.69 2.05 -7.24
CA LEU A 106 4.63 1.30 -7.91
C LEU A 106 3.58 0.74 -6.95
N TYR A 107 3.96 0.26 -5.76
CA TYR A 107 3.09 -0.57 -4.92
C TYR A 107 2.88 -0.05 -3.51
N SER A 108 3.67 0.89 -3.02
CA SER A 108 3.52 1.40 -1.66
C SER A 108 2.39 2.43 -1.60
N PRO A 109 1.46 2.33 -0.64
CA PRO A 109 0.48 3.39 -0.38
C PRO A 109 1.12 4.67 0.17
N VAL A 110 2.36 4.58 0.67
CA VAL A 110 3.11 5.68 1.28
C VAL A 110 4.33 6.08 0.43
N ALA A 111 4.23 5.90 -0.90
CA ALA A 111 5.28 6.30 -1.83
C ALA A 111 5.62 7.78 -1.71
N SER A 112 6.92 8.09 -1.66
CA SER A 112 7.46 9.44 -1.53
C SER A 112 7.93 10.02 -2.87
N GLY A 113 8.22 11.33 -2.91
CA GLY A 113 8.85 11.96 -4.08
C GLY A 113 10.24 11.40 -4.41
N ASN A 114 10.96 10.90 -3.40
CA ASN A 114 12.26 10.24 -3.59
C ASN A 114 12.11 8.90 -4.33
N ASP A 115 11.03 8.17 -4.05
CA ASP A 115 10.74 6.92 -4.75
C ASP A 115 10.54 7.20 -6.24
N LEU A 116 9.80 8.26 -6.59
CA LEU A 116 9.62 8.68 -7.97
C LEU A 116 10.94 9.11 -8.64
N SER A 117 11.72 9.99 -8.00
CA SER A 117 12.94 10.55 -8.62
C SER A 117 14.01 9.48 -8.87
N ILE A 118 14.22 8.58 -7.90
CA ILE A 118 15.17 7.48 -8.05
C ILE A 118 14.70 6.48 -9.10
N SER A 119 13.40 6.15 -9.11
CA SER A 119 12.82 5.26 -10.13
C SER A 119 12.97 5.85 -11.53
N HIS A 120 12.71 7.14 -11.67
CA HIS A 120 12.85 7.85 -12.92
C HIS A 120 14.30 7.82 -13.43
N GLY A 121 15.26 8.15 -12.57
CA GLY A 121 16.69 8.04 -12.90
C GLY A 121 17.09 6.62 -13.31
N LEU A 122 16.57 5.59 -12.61
CA LEU A 122 16.85 4.19 -12.91
C LEU A 122 16.33 3.77 -14.29
N VAL A 123 15.10 4.16 -14.64
CA VAL A 123 14.51 3.89 -15.97
C VAL A 123 15.30 4.60 -17.05
N TRP A 124 15.59 5.89 -16.84
CA TRP A 124 16.32 6.70 -17.80
C TRP A 124 17.71 6.15 -18.10
N LEU A 125 18.51 5.89 -17.07
CA LEU A 125 19.87 5.37 -17.23
C LEU A 125 19.90 3.97 -17.85
N GLY A 126 18.87 3.14 -17.59
CA GLY A 126 18.76 1.81 -18.16
C GLY A 126 18.10 1.73 -19.55
N SER A 127 17.64 2.86 -20.11
CA SER A 127 16.86 2.88 -21.35
C SER A 127 17.67 2.65 -22.63
N GLY A 128 18.99 2.82 -22.58
CA GLY A 128 19.86 2.69 -23.76
C GLY A 128 19.70 3.80 -24.80
N LEU A 129 19.01 4.89 -24.47
CA LEU A 129 18.68 6.00 -25.39
C LEU A 129 19.81 7.05 -25.49
N GLU A 130 21.06 6.63 -25.41
CA GLU A 130 22.23 7.54 -25.36
C GLU A 130 22.50 8.25 -26.69
N ALA A 131 22.13 7.61 -27.81
CA ALA A 131 22.37 8.11 -29.16
C ALA A 131 21.39 9.22 -29.62
N LEU A 132 20.41 9.59 -28.79
CA LEU A 132 19.46 10.65 -29.12
C LEU A 132 20.14 12.03 -29.13
N THR A 133 19.68 12.92 -30.01
CA THR A 133 20.07 14.34 -30.00
C THR A 133 19.63 15.01 -28.70
N ASP A 134 20.33 16.05 -28.24
CA ASP A 134 20.07 16.70 -26.95
C ASP A 134 18.60 17.13 -26.77
N ARG A 135 18.00 17.69 -27.82
CA ARG A 135 16.58 18.09 -27.80
C ARG A 135 15.64 16.88 -27.66
N LYS A 136 15.92 15.79 -28.37
CA LYS A 136 15.14 14.54 -28.23
C LYS A 136 15.37 13.90 -26.87
N LYS A 137 16.60 13.98 -26.34
CA LYS A 137 17.00 13.44 -25.04
C LYS A 137 16.27 14.13 -23.89
N GLN A 138 16.13 15.47 -23.94
CA GLN A 138 15.36 16.23 -22.94
C GLN A 138 13.89 15.78 -22.89
N ARG A 139 13.26 15.56 -24.05
CA ARG A 139 11.87 15.09 -24.12
C ARG A 139 11.75 13.64 -23.67
N ALA A 140 12.64 12.77 -24.15
CA ALA A 140 12.69 11.35 -23.77
C ALA A 140 12.92 11.16 -22.26
N TYR A 141 13.70 12.04 -21.63
CA TYR A 141 13.86 12.06 -20.17
C TYR A 141 12.51 12.22 -19.47
N TRP A 142 11.68 13.18 -19.86
CA TRP A 142 10.35 13.35 -19.26
C TRP A 142 9.36 12.26 -19.69
N MET A 143 9.50 11.71 -20.90
CA MET A 143 8.74 10.52 -21.32
C MET A 143 9.04 9.31 -20.44
N ALA A 144 10.26 9.15 -19.91
CA ALA A 144 10.58 8.06 -18.99
C ALA A 144 9.77 8.16 -17.68
N MET A 145 9.53 9.39 -17.20
CA MET A 145 8.65 9.63 -16.06
C MET A 145 7.18 9.34 -16.41
N ALA A 146 6.73 9.71 -17.61
CA ALA A 146 5.39 9.38 -18.09
C ALA A 146 5.19 7.85 -18.21
N ALA A 147 6.19 7.12 -18.72
CA ALA A 147 6.16 5.66 -18.83
C ALA A 147 6.01 4.99 -17.46
N LEU A 148 6.74 5.47 -16.43
CA LEU A 148 6.59 5.01 -15.05
C LEU A 148 5.18 5.24 -14.49
N GLN A 149 4.60 6.42 -14.72
CA GLN A 149 3.24 6.73 -14.27
C GLN A 149 2.20 5.91 -15.01
N SER A 150 2.35 5.75 -16.33
CA SER A 150 1.51 4.89 -17.16
C SER A 150 1.53 3.44 -16.66
N HIS A 151 2.71 2.90 -16.37
CA HIS A 151 2.86 1.56 -15.80
C HIS A 151 2.18 1.45 -14.44
N LYS A 152 2.34 2.46 -13.58
CA LYS A 152 1.66 2.50 -12.28
C LYS A 152 0.14 2.45 -12.46
N ILE A 153 -0.44 3.21 -13.38
CA ILE A 153 -1.89 3.20 -13.66
C ILE A 153 -2.33 1.81 -14.11
N LEU A 154 -1.60 1.18 -15.05
CA LEU A 154 -1.88 -0.17 -15.52
C LEU A 154 -1.91 -1.19 -14.38
N VAL A 155 -0.94 -1.16 -13.48
CA VAL A 155 -0.89 -2.14 -12.39
C VAL A 155 -2.03 -1.96 -11.38
N HIS A 156 -2.59 -0.76 -11.26
CA HIS A 156 -3.78 -0.50 -10.44
C HIS A 156 -5.11 -0.74 -11.19
N GLY A 157 -5.06 -1.31 -12.40
CA GLY A 157 -6.25 -1.66 -13.20
C GLY A 157 -6.80 -0.52 -14.05
N GLY A 158 -6.07 0.58 -14.20
CA GLY A 158 -6.41 1.65 -15.14
C GLY A 158 -5.88 1.39 -16.55
N GLU A 159 -6.20 2.28 -17.47
CA GLU A 159 -5.70 2.25 -18.85
C GLU A 159 -4.34 2.96 -18.97
N ALA A 160 -3.46 2.43 -19.82
CA ALA A 160 -2.17 3.05 -20.11
C ALA A 160 -2.34 4.46 -20.69
N MET A 161 -1.37 5.33 -20.47
CA MET A 161 -1.34 6.65 -21.11
C MET A 161 -1.20 6.51 -22.63
N GLY A 162 -2.15 7.06 -23.36
CA GLY A 162 -2.06 7.19 -24.82
C GLY A 162 -1.12 8.33 -25.25
N PRO A 163 -0.75 8.42 -26.55
CA PRO A 163 0.17 9.42 -27.08
C PRO A 163 -0.18 10.87 -26.73
N GLY A 164 -1.47 11.23 -26.78
CA GLY A 164 -1.92 12.58 -26.44
C GLY A 164 -1.64 12.95 -24.99
N ALA A 165 -1.90 12.02 -24.06
CA ALA A 165 -1.64 12.22 -22.63
C ALA A 165 -0.12 12.33 -22.36
N VAL A 166 0.70 11.54 -23.04
CA VAL A 166 2.17 11.62 -22.91
C VAL A 166 2.69 12.94 -23.45
N CYS A 167 2.22 13.39 -24.62
CA CYS A 167 2.61 14.68 -25.19
C CYS A 167 2.25 15.82 -24.24
N MET A 168 1.02 15.86 -23.72
CA MET A 168 0.61 16.87 -22.73
C MET A 168 1.48 16.84 -21.47
N PHE A 169 1.75 15.65 -20.93
CA PHE A 169 2.57 15.49 -19.73
C PHE A 169 3.99 16.04 -19.89
N VAL A 170 4.59 15.86 -21.07
CA VAL A 170 5.94 16.35 -21.39
C VAL A 170 5.91 17.85 -21.71
N GLU A 171 4.87 18.32 -22.42
CA GLU A 171 4.65 19.74 -22.70
C GLU A 171 4.57 20.56 -21.43
N ASP A 172 3.80 20.11 -20.43
CA ASP A 172 3.65 20.79 -19.14
C ASP A 172 4.98 20.99 -18.39
N ARG A 173 5.97 20.12 -18.64
CA ARG A 173 7.28 20.12 -17.96
C ARG A 173 8.38 20.82 -18.74
N THR A 174 8.31 20.75 -20.07
CA THR A 174 9.34 21.29 -20.97
C THR A 174 8.96 22.64 -21.56
N GLY A 175 7.67 22.96 -21.60
CA GLY A 175 7.11 24.09 -22.34
C GLY A 175 7.15 23.92 -23.87
N GLU A 176 7.68 22.81 -24.39
CA GLU A 176 7.82 22.57 -25.83
C GLU A 176 6.72 21.68 -26.38
N LYS A 177 5.99 22.16 -27.39
CA LYS A 177 4.95 21.39 -28.07
C LYS A 177 5.47 20.10 -28.72
N MET A 178 4.74 19.01 -28.52
CA MET A 178 4.91 17.70 -29.14
C MET A 178 3.66 17.37 -29.95
N ASN A 179 3.85 17.04 -31.24
CA ASN A 179 2.71 16.70 -32.09
C ASN A 179 2.31 15.21 -31.91
N PRO A 180 1.11 14.88 -31.37
CA PRO A 180 0.67 13.50 -31.24
C PRO A 180 0.35 12.82 -32.58
N GLN A 181 0.05 13.56 -33.65
CA GLN A 181 -0.29 12.98 -34.96
C GLN A 181 0.90 12.29 -35.63
N ASN A 182 2.13 12.73 -35.34
CA ASN A 182 3.36 12.12 -35.87
C ASN A 182 4.00 11.13 -34.88
N TRP A 183 3.27 10.72 -33.84
CA TRP A 183 3.79 9.88 -32.77
C TRP A 183 4.49 8.61 -33.26
N ALA A 184 3.85 7.88 -34.17
CA ALA A 184 4.35 6.63 -34.73
C ALA A 184 5.77 6.76 -35.32
N ARG A 185 6.06 7.90 -35.96
CA ARG A 185 7.35 8.18 -36.59
C ARG A 185 8.38 8.72 -35.60
N ASP A 186 7.95 9.63 -34.73
CA ASP A 186 8.89 10.47 -33.97
C ASP A 186 9.23 9.91 -32.58
N TRP A 187 8.30 9.16 -31.96
CA TRP A 187 8.34 8.82 -30.54
C TRP A 187 7.97 7.39 -30.17
N GLN A 188 7.32 6.62 -31.05
CA GLN A 188 6.87 5.25 -30.76
C GLN A 188 8.02 4.35 -30.28
N GLU A 189 9.13 4.30 -31.02
CA GLU A 189 10.29 3.47 -30.66
C GLU A 189 10.89 3.85 -29.29
N VAL A 190 10.99 5.17 -29.02
CA VAL A 190 11.49 5.69 -27.75
C VAL A 190 10.55 5.31 -26.60
N TRP A 191 9.24 5.44 -26.82
CA TRP A 191 8.22 5.08 -25.85
C TRP A 191 8.22 3.59 -25.54
N ASP A 192 8.27 2.74 -26.57
CA ASP A 192 8.28 1.29 -26.41
C ASP A 192 9.54 0.82 -25.68
N ALA A 193 10.71 1.42 -25.96
CA ALA A 193 11.94 1.16 -25.23
C ALA A 193 11.83 1.52 -23.74
N LEU A 194 11.22 2.66 -23.42
CA LEU A 194 11.00 3.10 -22.05
C LEU A 194 10.00 2.18 -21.31
N CYS A 195 8.88 1.84 -21.93
CA CYS A 195 7.89 0.91 -21.39
C CYS A 195 8.51 -0.47 -21.12
N ALA A 196 9.26 -1.00 -22.10
CA ALA A 196 9.95 -2.28 -21.94
C ALA A 196 10.99 -2.25 -20.81
N GLN A 197 11.68 -1.12 -20.63
CA GLN A 197 12.62 -0.95 -19.52
C GLN A 197 11.91 -0.91 -18.16
N VAL A 198 10.77 -0.21 -18.06
CA VAL A 198 9.94 -0.22 -16.84
C VAL A 198 9.45 -1.63 -16.52
N ASP A 199 8.93 -2.35 -17.51
CA ASP A 199 8.47 -3.75 -17.37
C ASP A 199 9.59 -4.69 -16.91
N LYS A 200 10.79 -4.52 -17.46
CA LYS A 200 11.97 -5.31 -17.07
C LYS A 200 12.33 -5.07 -15.61
N LEU A 201 12.39 -3.81 -15.19
CA LEU A 201 12.72 -3.46 -13.81
C LEU A 201 11.63 -3.90 -12.83
N ASP A 202 10.36 -3.81 -13.22
CA ASP A 202 9.23 -4.30 -12.42
C ASP A 202 9.33 -5.82 -12.19
N LYS A 203 9.60 -6.59 -13.25
CA LYS A 203 9.84 -8.05 -13.14
C LYS A 203 11.01 -8.37 -12.20
N GLN A 204 12.07 -7.57 -12.23
CA GLN A 204 13.22 -7.74 -11.33
C GLN A 204 12.84 -7.44 -9.87
N ALA A 205 12.10 -6.36 -9.62
CA ALA A 205 11.64 -5.99 -8.29
C ALA A 205 10.71 -7.07 -7.70
N LEU A 206 9.79 -7.62 -8.50
CA LEU A 206 8.83 -8.61 -8.03
C LEU A 206 9.41 -10.02 -7.80
N LYS A 207 10.56 -10.36 -8.40
CA LYS A 207 11.16 -11.69 -8.32
C LYS A 207 11.32 -12.26 -6.88
N PRO A 208 11.92 -11.54 -5.91
CA PRO A 208 12.03 -12.05 -4.54
C PRO A 208 10.67 -12.17 -3.84
N VAL A 209 9.73 -11.27 -4.11
CA VAL A 209 8.37 -11.33 -3.51
C VAL A 209 7.56 -12.48 -4.09
N ALA A 210 7.66 -12.73 -5.40
CA ALA A 210 7.03 -13.88 -6.05
C ALA A 210 7.48 -15.21 -5.43
N ARG A 211 8.78 -15.36 -5.14
CA ARG A 211 9.32 -16.55 -4.44
C ARG A 211 8.76 -16.73 -3.03
N VAL A 212 8.45 -15.64 -2.32
CA VAL A 212 7.78 -15.72 -1.01
C VAL A 212 6.34 -16.19 -1.18
N VAL A 213 5.63 -15.62 -2.16
CA VAL A 213 4.25 -15.99 -2.48
C VAL A 213 4.13 -17.47 -2.87
N GLU A 214 5.03 -17.98 -3.71
CA GLU A 214 5.09 -19.39 -4.10
C GLU A 214 5.26 -20.30 -2.89
N ARG A 215 6.27 -20.06 -2.05
CA ARG A 215 6.49 -20.83 -0.81
C ARG A 215 5.31 -20.81 0.14
N LEU A 216 4.60 -19.68 0.23
CA LEU A 216 3.40 -19.57 1.07
C LEU A 216 2.21 -20.34 0.50
N ARG A 217 2.11 -20.48 -0.83
CA ARG A 217 1.09 -21.31 -1.48
C ARG A 217 1.36 -22.79 -1.22
N GLU A 218 2.59 -23.24 -1.51
CA GLU A 218 3.03 -24.63 -1.27
C GLU A 218 2.73 -25.07 0.17
N ARG A 219 3.09 -24.24 1.16
CA ARG A 219 2.82 -24.55 2.57
C ARG A 219 1.33 -24.68 2.90
N ASN A 220 0.48 -23.89 2.25
CA ASN A 220 -0.97 -23.97 2.49
C ASN A 220 -1.56 -25.23 1.88
N ASP A 221 -1.08 -25.63 0.70
CA ASP A 221 -1.52 -26.84 0.00
C ASP A 221 -1.13 -28.09 0.80
N GLU A 222 0.13 -28.16 1.29
CA GLU A 222 0.59 -29.24 2.19
C GLU A 222 -0.26 -29.35 3.47
N THR A 223 -0.66 -28.22 4.04
CA THR A 223 -1.50 -28.21 5.26
C THR A 223 -2.92 -28.71 4.97
N GLN A 224 -3.44 -28.48 3.76
CA GLN A 224 -4.74 -28.99 3.33
C GLN A 224 -4.71 -30.50 3.06
N GLU A 225 -3.64 -31.01 2.45
CA GLU A 225 -3.47 -32.45 2.22
C GLU A 225 -3.35 -33.25 3.53
N ILE A 226 -2.66 -32.72 4.54
CA ILE A 226 -2.54 -33.37 5.86
C ILE A 226 -3.88 -33.36 6.63
N ALA A 227 -4.77 -32.40 6.34
CA ALA A 227 -6.04 -32.24 7.03
C ALA A 227 -7.22 -32.99 6.38
N ALA A 228 -7.03 -33.56 5.19
CA ALA A 228 -8.01 -34.34 4.43
C ALA A 228 -7.87 -35.85 4.68
#